data_AF-A0AAD6EBJ6-F1
#
_entry.id   AF-A0AAD6EBJ6-F1
#
_cell.length_a   1.000
_cell.length_b   1.000
_cell.length_c   1.000
_cell.angle_alpha   90.00
_cell.angle_beta   90.00
_cell.angle_gamma   90.00
#
_symmetry.space_group_name_H-M   'P 1'
#
loop_
_entity.id
_entity.type
_entity.pdbx_description
1 polymer ?
#
loop_
_entity_poly.entity_id
_entity_poly.type
_entity_poly.pdbx_seq_one_letter_code
_entity_poly.pdbx_strand_id
1 'polypeptide(L)'
;MVYTLYTHLENHYRKIKEWLPTLIETSKPLQKIPAALEGHDAVDWVPVDVTAQSLIELTLSRLEDDLTKNQLFDCFNIVNPQIVQWNDLVRTVSDFYQRQGCAMEVVEYNHWLSALKQIDPISENIAKYPGIKLAELYEDMKQLENRKVHLATDRSVLKSSSLANLQPLDGPLVERWLERWAF
;
A
#
# COMPACT_ATOMS: atom_id res chain seq x y z
N MET A 1 7.07 2.21 -0.14
CA MET A 1 6.73 0.96 0.59
C MET A 1 6.49 -0.17 -0.44
N VAL A 2 7.07 -1.36 -0.27
CA VAL A 2 6.87 -2.48 -1.23
C VAL A 2 5.57 -3.20 -0.86
N TYR A 3 4.62 -3.29 -1.78
CA TYR A 3 3.38 -4.05 -1.54
C TYR A 3 3.47 -5.41 -2.22
N THR A 4 3.40 -6.45 -1.39
CA THR A 4 3.45 -7.85 -1.81
C THR A 4 2.09 -8.26 -2.38
N LEU A 5 2.07 -8.70 -3.64
CA LEU A 5 0.97 -9.49 -4.18
C LEU A 5 1.05 -10.90 -3.57
N TYR A 6 0.33 -11.16 -2.49
CA TYR A 6 0.11 -12.54 -2.02
C TYR A 6 -0.89 -13.23 -2.96
N THR A 7 -0.38 -13.92 -3.97
CA THR A 7 -1.14 -14.93 -4.72
C THR A 7 -1.16 -16.24 -3.94
N HIS A 8 -2.35 -16.84 -3.86
CA HIS A 8 -2.65 -18.17 -3.33
C HIS A 8 -1.46 -19.14 -3.30
N LEU A 9 -0.87 -19.32 -2.12
CA LEU A 9 -0.16 -20.54 -1.76
C LEU A 9 -0.78 -21.04 -0.46
N GLU A 10 -1.29 -22.27 -0.53
CA GLU A 10 -1.88 -22.99 0.59
C GLU A 10 -0.86 -23.20 1.74
N ASN A 11 -1.42 -23.33 2.95
CA ASN A 11 -0.84 -23.90 4.17
C ASN A 11 -0.19 -22.98 5.23
N HIS A 12 -0.97 -22.79 6.30
CA HIS A 12 -0.60 -22.78 7.73
C HIS A 12 0.32 -21.71 8.34
N TYR A 13 0.74 -20.67 7.62
CA TYR A 13 1.37 -19.50 8.27
C TYR A 13 0.32 -18.49 8.74
N ARG A 14 0.49 -17.96 9.96
CA ARG A 14 -0.36 -16.89 10.52
C ARG A 14 -0.39 -15.73 9.52
N LYS A 15 -1.48 -15.61 8.77
CA LYS A 15 -1.69 -14.58 7.73
C LYS A 15 -1.55 -13.21 8.39
N ILE A 16 -0.38 -12.59 8.30
CA ILE A 16 -0.21 -11.20 8.70
C ILE A 16 -1.09 -10.42 7.74
N LYS A 17 -2.14 -9.82 8.30
CA LYS A 17 -3.09 -9.02 7.54
C LYS A 17 -2.42 -7.67 7.32
N GLU A 18 -2.02 -7.41 6.07
CA GLU A 18 -1.46 -6.13 5.65
C GLU A 18 -2.47 -5.01 5.94
N TRP A 19 -1.98 -3.86 6.41
CA TRP A 19 -2.84 -2.82 6.95
C TRP A 19 -3.83 -2.25 5.93
N LEU A 20 -3.40 -2.00 4.69
CA LEU A 20 -4.24 -1.38 3.67
C LEU A 20 -5.33 -2.32 3.13
N PRO A 21 -5.02 -3.55 2.66
CA PRO A 21 -6.07 -4.49 2.25
C PRO A 21 -7.06 -4.77 3.37
N THR A 22 -6.59 -4.82 4.62
CA THR A 22 -7.46 -5.03 5.79
C THR A 22 -8.37 -3.83 6.06
N LEU A 23 -7.88 -2.61 5.88
CA LEU A 23 -8.66 -1.39 5.95
C LEU A 23 -9.76 -1.40 4.88
N ILE A 24 -9.42 -1.74 3.63
CA ILE A 24 -10.39 -1.83 2.52
C ILE A 24 -11.43 -2.93 2.78
N GLU A 25 -10.99 -4.13 3.18
CA GLU A 25 -11.87 -5.26 3.51
C GLU A 25 -12.86 -4.91 4.64
N THR A 26 -12.40 -4.18 5.65
CA THR A 26 -13.21 -3.72 6.78
C THR A 26 -14.16 -2.58 6.39
N SER A 27 -13.78 -1.77 5.39
CA SER A 27 -14.56 -0.64 4.90
C SER A 27 -15.86 -1.07 4.24
N LYS A 28 -15.87 -2.21 3.53
CA LYS A 28 -17.06 -2.76 2.86
C LYS A 28 -18.25 -2.97 3.82
N PRO A 29 -18.15 -3.77 4.91
CA PRO A 29 -19.25 -3.95 5.85
C PRO A 29 -19.50 -2.74 6.76
N LEU A 30 -18.53 -1.84 6.93
CA LEU A 30 -18.74 -0.54 7.59
C LEU A 30 -19.50 0.46 6.71
N GLN A 31 -19.53 0.23 5.39
CA GLN A 31 -20.00 1.18 4.38
C GLN A 31 -19.30 2.55 4.49
N LYS A 32 -18.05 2.55 4.96
CA LYS A 32 -17.23 3.76 5.18
C LYS A 32 -15.81 3.47 4.76
N ILE A 33 -15.21 4.36 3.97
CA ILE A 33 -13.81 4.30 3.58
C ILE A 33 -13.14 5.65 3.90
N PRO A 34 -11.93 5.68 4.48
CA PRO A 34 -11.31 6.93 4.84
C PRO A 34 -10.78 7.66 3.60
N ALA A 35 -11.07 8.96 3.52
CA ALA A 35 -10.66 9.85 2.44
C ALA A 35 -9.14 9.98 2.34
N ALA A 36 -8.46 9.93 3.48
CA ALA A 36 -7.02 10.03 3.70
C ALA A 36 -6.51 8.83 4.52
N LEU A 37 -5.19 8.64 4.58
CA LEU A 37 -4.49 7.57 5.32
C LEU A 37 -3.53 8.13 6.37
N GLU A 38 -3.74 9.38 6.83
CA GLU A 38 -3.05 10.01 7.96
C GLU A 38 -1.52 9.85 7.92
N GLY A 39 -0.88 10.64 7.06
CA GLY A 39 0.58 10.58 6.89
C GLY A 39 1.03 9.60 5.79
N HIS A 40 0.14 8.73 5.32
CA HIS A 40 0.40 7.77 4.24
C HIS A 40 -0.26 8.12 2.89
N ASP A 41 -0.76 9.36 2.75
CA ASP A 41 -1.45 9.82 1.52
C ASP A 41 -0.54 9.94 0.31
N ALA A 42 0.75 10.20 0.54
CA ALA A 42 1.76 10.23 -0.52
C ALA A 42 2.08 8.79 -0.92
N VAL A 43 1.37 8.29 -1.91
CA VAL A 43 1.46 6.92 -2.39
C VAL A 43 2.62 6.79 -3.36
N ASP A 44 3.71 6.20 -2.87
CA ASP A 44 4.97 5.93 -3.59
C ASP A 44 5.18 4.42 -3.86
N TRP A 45 4.08 3.67 -3.93
CA TRP A 45 4.14 2.21 -3.88
C TRP A 45 4.68 1.61 -5.18
N VAL A 46 5.44 0.53 -5.05
CA VAL A 46 6.04 -0.16 -6.19
C VAL A 46 5.43 -1.56 -6.29
N PRO A 47 4.92 -1.98 -7.45
CA PRO A 47 4.53 -3.36 -7.70
C PRO A 47 5.69 -4.33 -7.39
N VAL A 48 5.39 -5.51 -6.84
CA VAL A 48 6.43 -6.46 -6.39
C VAL A 48 7.31 -6.96 -7.55
N ASP A 49 6.74 -7.14 -8.74
CA ASP A 49 7.43 -7.51 -9.97
C ASP A 49 8.41 -6.41 -10.42
N VAL A 50 7.99 -5.15 -10.38
CA VAL A 50 8.87 -4.00 -10.67
C VAL A 50 9.96 -3.88 -9.61
N THR A 51 9.64 -4.14 -8.34
CA THR A 51 10.63 -4.13 -7.25
C THR A 51 11.70 -5.20 -7.48
N ALA A 52 11.29 -6.43 -7.81
CA ALA A 52 12.19 -7.54 -8.09
C ALA A 52 13.08 -7.24 -9.30
N GLN A 53 12.49 -6.75 -10.40
CA GLN A 53 13.25 -6.39 -11.59
C GLN A 53 14.25 -5.24 -11.31
N SER A 54 13.81 -4.21 -10.58
CA SER A 54 14.68 -3.09 -10.19
C SER A 54 15.85 -3.55 -9.33
N LEU A 55 15.61 -4.48 -8.38
CA LEU A 55 16.69 -5.06 -7.57
C LEU A 55 17.75 -5.76 -8.42
N ILE A 56 17.34 -6.51 -9.45
CA ILE A 56 18.25 -7.18 -10.37
C ILE A 56 19.06 -6.15 -11.16
N GLU A 57 18.41 -5.15 -11.75
CA GLU A 57 19.06 -4.07 -12.51
C GLU A 57 20.09 -3.31 -11.65
N LEU A 58 19.72 -2.93 -10.43
CA LEU A 58 20.60 -2.22 -9.49
C LEU A 58 21.80 -3.07 -9.07
N THR A 59 21.58 -4.38 -8.85
CA THR A 59 22.66 -5.32 -8.49
C THR A 59 23.64 -5.48 -9.64
N LEU A 60 23.15 -5.65 -10.88
CA LEU A 60 24.01 -5.78 -12.06
C LEU A 60 24.79 -4.49 -12.35
N SER A 61 24.11 -3.33 -12.31
CA SER A 61 24.76 -2.02 -12.48
C SER A 61 25.86 -1.78 -11.44
N ARG A 62 25.68 -2.25 -10.20
CA ARG A 62 26.71 -2.17 -9.18
C ARG A 62 27.92 -3.05 -9.49
N LEU A 63 27.71 -4.29 -9.96
CA LEU A 63 28.81 -5.18 -10.33
C LEU A 63 29.68 -4.58 -11.45
N GLU A 64 29.06 -3.88 -12.40
CA GLU A 64 29.79 -3.13 -13.44
C GLU A 64 30.56 -1.94 -12.85
N ASP A 65 29.96 -1.19 -11.94
CA ASP A 65 30.59 -0.05 -11.27
C ASP A 65 31.77 -0.48 -10.39
N ASP A 66 31.69 -1.60 -9.66
CA ASP A 66 32.73 -2.12 -8.77
C ASP A 66 34.02 -2.48 -9.54
N LEU A 67 33.93 -2.79 -10.85
CA LEU A 67 35.10 -2.97 -11.73
C LEU A 67 35.86 -1.65 -11.97
N THR A 68 35.23 -0.51 -11.70
CA THR A 68 35.75 0.84 -12.03
C THR A 68 35.90 1.76 -10.82
N LYS A 69 35.19 1.48 -9.72
CA LYS A 69 35.12 2.34 -8.51
C LYS A 69 35.43 1.51 -7.27
N ASN A 70 36.32 2.02 -6.42
CA ASN A 70 36.72 1.35 -5.18
C ASN A 70 35.73 1.65 -4.03
N GLN A 71 34.45 1.33 -4.21
CA GLN A 71 33.37 1.67 -3.27
C GLN A 71 32.81 0.42 -2.56
N LEU A 72 32.89 0.38 -1.23
CA LEU A 72 32.52 -0.81 -0.44
C LEU A 72 31.01 -1.08 -0.36
N PHE A 73 30.18 -0.03 -0.40
CA PHE A 73 28.72 -0.15 -0.35
C PHE A 73 28.04 0.94 -1.20
N ASP A 74 26.88 0.58 -1.73
CA ASP A 74 25.96 1.48 -2.41
C ASP A 74 24.55 1.29 -1.84
N CYS A 75 23.73 2.35 -1.87
CA CYS A 75 22.38 2.37 -1.34
C CYS A 75 21.41 2.96 -2.36
N PHE A 76 20.28 2.28 -2.53
CA PHE A 76 19.23 2.63 -3.48
C PHE A 76 17.87 2.56 -2.80
N ASN A 77 17.07 3.60 -2.98
CA ASN A 77 15.67 3.61 -2.54
C ASN A 77 14.80 3.07 -3.68
N ILE A 78 14.08 1.98 -3.45
CA ILE A 78 13.11 1.40 -4.40
C ILE A 78 11.71 1.82 -3.95
N VAL A 79 11.35 3.05 -4.32
CA VAL A 79 10.00 3.59 -4.20
C VAL A 79 9.61 4.23 -5.52
N ASN A 80 8.32 4.36 -5.79
CA ASN A 80 7.84 4.95 -7.02
C ASN A 80 8.22 6.43 -7.05
N PRO A 81 9.03 6.89 -8.03
CA PRO A 81 9.40 8.30 -8.14
C PRO A 81 8.20 9.19 -8.45
N GLN A 82 7.11 8.62 -8.97
CA GLN A 82 5.88 9.32 -9.32
C GLN A 82 4.83 9.14 -8.21
N ILE A 83 4.77 10.11 -7.29
CA ILE A 83 3.87 10.08 -6.13
C ILE A 83 2.44 10.46 -6.55
N VAL A 84 1.46 9.73 -6.02
CA VAL A 84 0.02 10.00 -6.19
C VAL A 84 -0.62 10.21 -4.82
N GLN A 85 -1.72 10.96 -4.72
CA GLN A 85 -2.43 11.09 -3.46
C GLN A 85 -3.46 9.97 -3.28
N TRP A 86 -3.58 9.42 -2.07
CA TRP A 86 -4.62 8.44 -1.75
C TRP A 86 -6.03 8.96 -2.08
N ASN A 87 -6.30 10.24 -1.85
CA ASN A 87 -7.57 10.88 -2.17
C ASN A 87 -7.96 10.75 -3.66
N ASP A 88 -6.98 10.62 -4.55
CA ASP A 88 -7.21 10.41 -5.99
C ASP A 88 -7.57 8.94 -6.28
N LEU A 89 -7.08 8.01 -5.47
CA LEU A 89 -7.27 6.56 -5.62
C LEU A 89 -8.53 6.04 -4.91
N VAL A 90 -8.90 6.62 -3.76
CA VAL A 90 -10.01 6.14 -2.91
C VAL A 90 -11.34 6.08 -3.66
N ARG A 91 -11.55 6.97 -4.64
CA ARG A 91 -12.72 6.96 -5.51
C ARG A 91 -12.84 5.67 -6.31
N THR A 92 -11.72 5.14 -6.81
CA THR A 92 -11.68 3.85 -7.52
C THR A 92 -12.20 2.72 -6.63
N VAL A 93 -11.79 2.72 -5.35
CA VAL A 93 -12.24 1.72 -4.37
C VAL A 93 -13.73 1.86 -4.07
N SER A 94 -14.20 3.11 -3.90
CA SER A 94 -15.63 3.42 -3.74
C SER A 94 -16.47 2.93 -4.92
N ASP A 95 -16.05 3.27 -6.14
CA ASP A 95 -16.77 2.91 -7.37
C ASP A 95 -16.78 1.40 -7.60
N PHE A 96 -15.68 0.71 -7.26
CA PHE A 96 -15.59 -0.75 -7.33
C PHE A 96 -16.67 -1.42 -6.48
N TYR A 97 -16.84 -1.01 -5.22
CA TYR A 97 -17.88 -1.57 -4.35
C TYR A 97 -19.28 -1.11 -4.72
N GLN A 98 -19.43 0.12 -5.21
CA GLN A 98 -20.71 0.62 -5.72
C GLN A 98 -21.22 -0.25 -6.87
N ARG A 99 -20.35 -0.68 -7.79
CA ARG A 99 -20.69 -1.63 -8.87
C ARG A 99 -21.15 -3.00 -8.35
N GLN A 100 -20.71 -3.40 -7.16
CA GLN A 100 -21.16 -4.62 -6.47
C GLN A 100 -22.41 -4.42 -5.61
N GLY A 101 -23.06 -3.25 -5.66
CA GLY A 101 -24.25 -2.94 -4.88
C GLY A 101 -23.97 -2.52 -3.44
N CYS A 102 -22.72 -2.18 -3.10
CA CYS A 102 -22.35 -1.65 -1.79
C CYS A 102 -21.94 -0.19 -1.93
N ALA A 103 -22.83 0.73 -1.53
CA ALA A 103 -22.50 2.14 -1.46
C ALA A 103 -21.61 2.40 -0.23
N MET A 104 -20.41 2.96 -0.46
CA MET A 104 -19.50 3.36 0.60
C MET A 104 -19.48 4.88 0.73
N GLU A 105 -19.56 5.36 1.96
CA GLU A 105 -19.33 6.76 2.30
C GLU A 105 -17.83 7.03 2.42
N VAL A 106 -17.31 8.00 1.67
CA VAL A 106 -15.94 8.50 1.86
C VAL A 106 -15.95 9.46 3.04
N VAL A 107 -15.27 9.12 4.13
CA VAL A 107 -15.31 9.84 5.41
C VAL A 107 -13.92 10.29 5.87
N GLU A 108 -13.86 11.21 6.81
CA GLU A 108 -12.61 11.53 7.52
C GLU A 108 -12.04 10.28 8.21
N TYR A 109 -10.70 10.14 8.23
CA TYR A 109 -10.05 8.96 8.81
C TYR A 109 -10.44 8.73 10.28
N ASN A 110 -10.53 9.82 11.06
CA ASN A 110 -10.97 9.76 12.44
C ASN A 110 -12.39 9.19 12.59
N HIS A 111 -13.31 9.54 11.69
CA HIS A 111 -14.66 8.99 11.69
C HIS A 111 -14.67 7.50 11.35
N TRP A 112 -13.83 7.07 10.40
CA TRP A 112 -13.66 5.66 10.08
C TRP A 112 -13.10 4.87 11.26
N LEU A 113 -12.02 5.34 11.89
CA LEU A 113 -11.38 4.64 13.01
C LEU A 113 -12.28 4.62 14.25
N SER A 114 -13.01 5.70 14.53
CA SER A 114 -14.02 5.71 15.60
C SER A 114 -15.12 4.68 15.34
N ALA A 115 -15.61 4.54 14.10
CA ALA A 115 -16.59 3.51 13.76
C ALA A 115 -16.04 2.09 13.97
N LEU A 116 -14.78 1.84 13.60
CA LEU A 116 -14.11 0.56 13.84
C LEU A 116 -13.99 0.23 15.34
N LYS A 117 -13.60 1.21 16.17
CA LYS A 117 -13.39 1.04 17.62
C LYS A 117 -14.68 0.86 18.43
N GLN A 118 -15.83 1.20 17.87
CA GLN A 118 -17.14 0.95 18.50
C GLN A 118 -17.60 -0.50 18.38
N ILE A 119 -16.93 -1.31 17.57
CA ILE A 119 -17.30 -2.72 17.35
C ILE A 119 -16.65 -3.59 18.43
N ASP A 120 -17.46 -4.37 19.13
CA ASP A 120 -16.96 -5.31 20.14
C ASP A 120 -16.00 -6.35 19.52
N PRO A 121 -14.82 -6.60 20.11
CA PRO A 121 -13.80 -7.49 19.56
C PRO A 121 -14.10 -8.98 19.81
N ILE A 122 -15.33 -9.41 19.51
CA ILE A 122 -15.76 -10.81 19.55
C ILE A 122 -15.46 -11.53 18.23
N SER A 123 -15.36 -12.87 18.26
CA SER A 123 -14.97 -13.67 17.09
C SER A 123 -15.80 -13.41 15.83
N GLU A 124 -17.11 -13.24 15.96
CA GLU A 124 -18.02 -12.93 14.84
C GLU A 124 -17.68 -11.57 14.19
N ASN A 125 -17.54 -10.54 15.02
CA ASN A 125 -17.16 -9.20 14.57
C ASN A 125 -15.75 -9.17 14.00
N ILE A 126 -14.81 -9.93 14.54
CA ILE A 126 -13.44 -10.01 14.00
C ILE A 126 -13.42 -10.66 12.61
N ALA A 127 -14.30 -11.63 12.36
CA ALA A 127 -14.43 -12.23 11.04
C ALA A 127 -15.02 -11.25 10.02
N LYS A 128 -16.00 -10.44 10.44
CA LYS A 128 -16.65 -9.42 9.60
C LYS A 128 -15.83 -8.15 9.42
N TYR A 129 -15.12 -7.71 10.47
CA TYR A 129 -14.36 -6.47 10.56
C TYR A 129 -12.91 -6.80 10.96
N PRO A 130 -12.12 -7.35 10.04
CA PRO A 130 -10.78 -7.82 10.38
C PRO A 130 -9.83 -6.71 10.84
N GLY A 131 -10.14 -5.45 10.50
CA GLY A 131 -9.43 -4.26 10.96
C GLY A 131 -9.41 -4.08 12.47
N ILE A 132 -10.32 -4.73 13.22
CA ILE A 132 -10.30 -4.70 14.70
C ILE A 132 -8.92 -5.13 15.23
N LYS A 133 -8.28 -6.12 14.60
CA LYS A 133 -6.95 -6.61 14.98
C LYS A 133 -5.82 -5.59 14.77
N LEU A 134 -6.07 -4.55 13.98
CA LEU A 134 -5.11 -3.51 13.62
C LEU A 134 -5.52 -2.13 14.16
N ALA A 135 -6.52 -2.06 15.06
CA ALA A 135 -7.04 -0.80 15.58
C ALA A 135 -5.98 0.05 16.31
N GLU A 136 -5.02 -0.59 16.98
CA GLU A 136 -3.87 0.09 17.61
C GLU A 136 -2.93 0.66 16.55
N LEU A 137 -2.57 -0.14 15.53
CA LEU A 137 -1.74 0.31 14.40
C LEU A 137 -2.35 1.53 13.68
N TYR A 138 -3.67 1.52 13.43
CA TYR A 138 -4.36 2.65 12.82
C TYR A 138 -4.37 3.90 13.71
N GLU A 139 -4.38 3.74 15.04
CA GLU A 139 -4.25 4.89 15.94
C GLU A 139 -2.82 5.46 15.90
N ASP A 140 -1.80 4.60 15.86
CA ASP A 140 -0.40 5.01 15.78
C ASP A 140 -0.09 5.75 14.46
N MET A 141 -0.73 5.36 13.36
CA MET A 141 -0.59 6.04 12.06
C MET A 141 -0.96 7.53 12.12
N LYS A 142 -1.97 7.91 12.91
CA LYS A 142 -2.32 9.34 13.10
C LYS A 142 -1.18 10.18 13.62
N GLN A 143 -0.30 9.60 14.43
CA GLN A 143 0.81 10.32 15.04
C GLN A 143 1.94 10.60 14.04
N LEU A 144 1.87 10.02 12.83
CA LEU A 144 2.88 10.12 11.78
C LEU A 144 2.64 11.27 10.79
N GLU A 145 1.51 11.99 10.85
CA GLU A 145 1.19 13.12 9.94
C GLU A 145 2.37 14.11 9.79
N ASN A 146 3.13 14.34 10.86
CA ASN A 146 4.23 15.30 10.91
C ASN A 146 5.62 14.75 10.52
N ARG A 147 5.73 13.51 10.02
CA ARG A 147 7.02 12.83 9.75
C ARG A 147 7.18 12.29 8.33
N LYS A 148 6.60 12.95 7.32
CA LYS A 148 6.77 12.51 5.92
C LYS A 148 8.23 12.67 5.48
N VAL A 149 8.90 11.54 5.21
CA VAL A 149 10.23 11.50 4.61
C VAL A 149 10.07 11.07 3.16
N HIS A 150 10.38 11.97 2.22
CA HIS A 150 10.49 11.61 0.81
C HIS A 150 11.86 10.98 0.59
N LEU A 151 11.87 9.72 0.15
CA LEU A 151 13.11 9.03 -0.17
C LEU A 151 13.62 9.53 -1.54
N ALA A 152 14.87 9.99 -1.58
CA ALA A 152 15.49 10.39 -2.84
C ALA A 152 15.69 9.16 -3.75
N THR A 153 15.21 9.24 -4.99
CA THR A 153 15.25 8.14 -5.96
C THR A 153 16.22 8.37 -7.10
N ASP A 154 16.89 9.53 -7.17
CA ASP A 154 17.75 9.94 -8.29
C ASP A 154 18.77 8.87 -8.69
N ARG A 155 19.44 8.28 -7.69
CA ARG A 155 20.44 7.21 -7.91
C ARG A 155 19.81 5.93 -8.44
N SER A 156 18.63 5.58 -7.92
CA SER A 156 17.94 4.34 -8.28
C SER A 156 17.41 4.41 -9.71
N VAL A 157 16.78 5.52 -10.11
CA VAL A 157 16.21 5.68 -11.46
C VAL A 157 17.29 5.79 -12.53
N LEU A 158 18.48 6.30 -12.20
CA LEU A 158 19.61 6.31 -13.14
C LEU A 158 20.11 4.89 -13.47
N LYS A 159 19.97 3.95 -12.54
CA LYS A 159 20.53 2.59 -12.64
C LYS A 159 19.48 1.50 -12.85
N SER A 160 18.20 1.81 -12.71
CA SER A 160 17.09 0.91 -12.97
C SER A 160 16.11 1.51 -13.95
N SER A 161 16.11 0.96 -15.17
CA SER A 161 15.14 1.33 -16.21
C SER A 161 13.71 0.99 -15.81
N SER A 162 13.52 -0.10 -15.05
CA SER A 162 12.21 -0.52 -14.56
C SER A 162 11.62 0.51 -13.58
N LEU A 163 12.44 1.01 -12.66
CA LEU A 163 12.00 2.04 -11.72
C LEU A 163 11.83 3.41 -12.40
N ALA A 164 12.71 3.76 -13.34
CA ALA A 164 12.66 5.02 -14.07
C ALA A 164 11.40 5.16 -14.93
N ASN A 165 10.95 4.07 -15.54
CA ASN A 165 9.77 4.05 -16.41
C ASN A 165 8.46 3.78 -15.65
N LEU A 166 8.53 3.55 -14.34
CA LEU A 166 7.35 3.27 -13.53
C LEU A 166 6.41 4.47 -13.55
N GLN A 167 5.16 4.21 -13.92
CA GLN A 167 4.10 5.22 -13.95
C GLN A 167 3.53 5.44 -12.54
N PRO A 168 2.91 6.61 -12.29
CA PRO A 168 2.11 6.79 -11.09
C PRO A 168 1.03 5.70 -11.01
N LEU A 169 0.66 5.30 -9.80
CA LEU A 169 -0.51 4.43 -9.62
C LEU A 169 -1.75 5.12 -10.19
N ASP A 170 -2.54 4.35 -10.91
CA ASP A 170 -3.80 4.81 -11.49
C ASP A 170 -4.97 3.97 -10.97
N GLY A 171 -6.20 4.46 -11.22
CA GLY A 171 -7.42 3.73 -10.89
C GLY A 171 -7.47 2.32 -11.47
N PRO A 172 -7.18 2.11 -12.78
CA PRO A 172 -7.14 0.77 -13.36
C PRO A 172 -6.21 -0.21 -12.64
N LEU A 173 -5.04 0.21 -12.16
CA LEU A 173 -4.15 -0.65 -11.37
C LEU A 173 -4.73 -0.99 -10.00
N VAL A 174 -5.30 0.01 -9.30
CA VAL A 174 -5.97 -0.21 -8.02
C VAL A 174 -7.15 -1.18 -8.19
N GLU A 175 -7.95 -1.04 -9.24
CA GLU A 175 -9.06 -1.94 -9.54
C GLU A 175 -8.58 -3.38 -9.75
N ARG A 176 -7.51 -3.59 -10.53
CA ARG A 176 -6.88 -4.92 -10.68
C ARG A 176 -6.42 -5.51 -9.34
N TRP A 177 -5.98 -4.69 -8.38
CA TRP A 177 -5.63 -5.17 -7.04
C TRP A 177 -6.86 -5.64 -6.28
N LEU A 178 -7.95 -4.87 -6.29
CA LEU A 178 -9.21 -5.23 -5.65
C LEU A 178 -9.76 -6.56 -6.22
N GLU A 179 -9.72 -6.73 -7.54
CA GLU A 179 -10.10 -7.98 -8.20
C GLU A 179 -9.21 -9.16 -7.77
N ARG A 180 -7.88 -8.95 -7.76
CA ARG A 180 -6.91 -10.00 -7.37
C ARG A 180 -7.04 -10.41 -5.90
N TRP A 181 -7.37 -9.46 -5.03
CA TRP A 181 -7.64 -9.72 -3.62
C TRP A 181 -9.01 -10.37 -3.38
N ALA A 182 -9.81 -10.57 -4.43
CA ALA A 182 -11.14 -11.17 -4.41
C ALA A 182 -12.12 -10.41 -3.51
N PHE A 183 -12.12 -9.08 -3.63
CA PHE A 183 -12.98 -8.17 -2.85
C PHE A 183 -14.36 -7.92 -3.45
#